data_AF-A0A3E1EPZ3-F1
#
_entry.id   AF-A0A3E1EPZ3-F1
#
_cell.length_a   1.000
_cell.length_b   1.000
_cell.length_c   1.000
_cell.angle_alpha   90.00
_cell.angle_beta   90.00
_cell.angle_gamma   90.00
#
_symmetry.space_group_name_H-M   'P 1'
#
loop_
_entity.id
_entity.type
_entity.pdbx_description
1 polymer ?
#
loop_
_entity_poly.entity_id
_entity_poly.type
_entity_poly.pdbx_seq_one_letter_code
_entity_poly.pdbx_strand_id
1 'polypeptide(L)'
;MSTTPRAPLPHIVVVGAGFGGLAFCQKFPGKLARITLIDKQNHHLFQPLLYQVASAGLSAVDIAQPIRAIFGARPNFTVIMSAVTGFDLPGKRVLHEHGELSYDYLIVAAGGMTSYFG
;
A
#
# COMPACT_ATOMS: atom_id res chain seq x y z
N MET A 1 -0.69 35.16 -21.46
CA MET A 1 -1.37 33.98 -20.89
C MET A 1 -0.61 33.59 -19.63
N SER A 2 -1.16 33.88 -18.46
CA SER A 2 -0.48 33.65 -17.17
C SER A 2 -0.73 32.21 -16.71
N THR A 3 0.31 31.39 -16.65
CA THR A 3 0.22 30.04 -16.08
C THR A 3 0.38 30.15 -14.57
N THR A 4 -0.74 30.24 -13.85
CA THR A 4 -0.74 30.11 -12.39
C THR A 4 -0.14 28.73 -12.02
N PRO A 5 0.86 28.66 -11.14
CA PRO A 5 1.42 27.37 -10.72
C PRO A 5 0.31 26.52 -10.09
N ARG A 6 0.08 25.32 -10.63
CA ARG A 6 -0.87 24.38 -10.03
C ARG A 6 -0.32 23.97 -8.67
N ALA A 7 -1.12 24.16 -7.61
CA ALA A 7 -0.76 23.69 -6.27
C ALA A 7 -0.31 22.21 -6.31
N PRO A 8 0.68 21.82 -5.49
CA PRO A 8 1.15 20.44 -5.47
C PRO A 8 -0.01 19.49 -5.15
N LEU A 9 -0.04 18.34 -5.82
CA LEU A 9 -1.06 17.31 -5.58
C LEU A 9 -0.95 16.82 -4.13
N PRO A 10 -2.08 16.70 -3.40
CA PRO A 10 -2.10 16.09 -2.07
C PRO A 10 -1.44 14.71 -2.08
N HIS A 11 -0.78 14.36 -0.99
CA HIS A 11 -0.13 13.07 -0.80
C HIS A 11 -0.96 12.14 0.05
N ILE A 12 -1.32 11.00 -0.54
CA ILE A 12 -1.97 9.91 0.16
C ILE A 12 -0.94 8.81 0.41
N VAL A 13 -0.72 8.46 1.67
CA VAL A 13 0.06 7.28 2.05
C VAL A 13 -0.90 6.16 2.42
N VAL A 14 -0.74 5.00 1.77
CA VAL A 14 -1.53 3.79 2.02
C VAL A 14 -0.61 2.75 2.63
N VAL A 15 -0.91 2.33 3.86
CA VAL A 15 -0.16 1.28 4.56
C VAL A 15 -0.87 -0.05 4.38
N GLY A 16 -0.21 -1.00 3.72
CA GLY A 16 -0.71 -2.34 3.46
C GLY A 16 -1.25 -2.52 2.04
N ALA A 17 -0.73 -3.49 1.32
CA ALA A 17 -1.12 -3.93 -0.02
C ALA A 17 -1.98 -5.21 -0.01
N GLY A 18 -2.73 -5.41 1.08
CA GLY A 18 -3.81 -6.38 1.14
C GLY A 18 -5.04 -5.91 0.35
N PHE A 19 -6.19 -6.56 0.59
CA PHE A 19 -7.44 -6.24 -0.13
C PHE A 19 -7.85 -4.77 -0.01
N GLY A 20 -7.84 -4.21 1.21
CA GLY A 20 -8.29 -2.84 1.46
C GLY A 20 -7.42 -1.80 0.74
N GLY A 21 -6.10 -1.89 0.90
CA GLY A 21 -5.17 -0.93 0.30
C GLY A 21 -5.17 -1.00 -1.23
N LEU A 22 -5.21 -2.20 -1.82
CA LEU A 22 -5.32 -2.35 -3.26
C LEU A 22 -6.65 -1.85 -3.80
N ALA A 23 -7.77 -2.17 -3.14
CA ALA A 23 -9.10 -1.74 -3.59
C ALA A 23 -9.21 -0.20 -3.60
N PHE A 24 -8.66 0.46 -2.58
CA PHE A 24 -8.56 1.92 -2.55
C PHE A 24 -7.71 2.43 -3.73
N CYS A 25 -6.48 1.93 -3.88
CA CYS A 25 -5.55 2.36 -4.93
C CYS A 25 -6.13 2.15 -6.33
N GLN A 26 -6.85 1.06 -6.58
CA GLN A 26 -7.46 0.76 -7.88
C GLN A 26 -8.61 1.72 -8.22
N LYS A 27 -9.47 2.04 -7.23
CA LYS A 27 -10.67 2.88 -7.41
C LYS A 27 -10.41 4.38 -7.31
N PHE A 28 -9.31 4.79 -6.67
CA PHE A 28 -9.00 6.19 -6.48
C PHE A 28 -8.71 6.90 -7.83
N PRO A 29 -9.31 8.07 -8.09
CA PRO A 29 -9.06 8.84 -9.31
C PRO A 29 -7.65 9.45 -9.30
N GLY A 30 -6.71 8.83 -10.02
CA GLY A 30 -5.27 9.14 -9.98
C GLY A 30 -4.83 10.55 -10.42
N LYS A 31 -5.75 11.43 -10.81
CA LYS A 31 -5.47 12.86 -11.12
C LYS A 31 -5.62 13.77 -9.90
N LEU A 32 -6.22 13.31 -8.81
CA LEU A 32 -6.53 14.14 -7.63
C LEU A 32 -5.42 14.16 -6.57
N ALA A 33 -4.52 13.18 -6.58
CA ALA A 33 -3.47 13.04 -5.58
C ALA A 33 -2.27 12.24 -6.12
N ARG A 34 -1.13 12.36 -5.44
CA ARG A 34 -0.04 11.38 -5.54
C ARG A 34 -0.23 10.32 -4.45
N ILE A 35 -0.07 9.05 -4.80
CA ILE A 35 -0.25 7.92 -3.89
C ILE A 35 1.09 7.22 -3.66
N THR A 36 1.42 6.98 -2.39
CA THR A 36 2.49 6.05 -2.01
C THR A 36 1.87 4.87 -1.28
N LEU A 37 1.96 3.69 -1.87
CA LEU A 37 1.59 2.43 -1.23
C LEU A 37 2.85 1.82 -0.60
N ILE A 38 2.83 1.60 0.71
CA ILE A 38 3.92 0.96 1.45
C ILE A 38 3.44 -0.37 2.02
N ASP A 39 4.19 -1.43 1.76
CA ASP A 39 3.99 -2.76 2.34
C ASP A 39 5.34 -3.42 2.62
N LYS A 40 5.39 -4.35 3.58
CA LYS A 40 6.58 -5.15 3.87
C LYS A 40 6.84 -6.23 2.81
N GLN A 41 5.85 -6.58 1.99
CA GLN A 41 5.92 -7.53 0.89
C GLN A 41 5.88 -6.82 -0.46
N ASN A 42 6.51 -7.42 -1.47
CA ASN A 42 6.48 -6.93 -2.85
C ASN A 42 5.26 -7.40 -3.66
N HIS A 43 4.45 -8.28 -3.08
CA HIS A 43 3.30 -8.91 -3.72
C HIS A 43 2.06 -8.81 -2.84
N HIS A 44 0.91 -8.74 -3.50
CA HIS A 44 -0.38 -9.00 -2.89
C HIS A 44 -0.61 -10.50 -2.83
N LEU A 45 -1.06 -10.97 -1.67
CA LEU A 45 -1.41 -12.36 -1.46
C LEU A 45 -2.93 -12.51 -1.42
N PHE A 46 -3.49 -13.37 -2.28
CA PHE A 46 -4.90 -13.74 -2.22
C PHE A 46 -5.14 -14.74 -1.09
N GLN A 47 -5.13 -14.20 0.14
CA GLN A 47 -5.26 -14.95 1.39
C GLN A 47 -6.41 -15.99 1.42
N PRO A 48 -7.58 -15.77 0.77
CA PRO A 48 -8.65 -16.77 0.75
C PRO A 48 -8.26 -18.14 0.19
N LEU A 49 -7.21 -18.25 -0.63
CA LEU A 49 -6.74 -19.53 -1.18
C LEU A 49 -5.51 -20.11 -0.45
N LEU A 50 -5.11 -19.54 0.69
CA LEU A 50 -4.00 -20.07 1.49
C LEU A 50 -4.21 -21.54 1.88
N TYR A 51 -5.45 -21.97 2.09
CA TYR A 51 -5.75 -23.36 2.41
C TYR A 51 -5.37 -24.32 1.26
N GLN A 52 -5.51 -23.89 0.00
CA GLN A 52 -5.15 -24.71 -1.17
C GLN A 52 -3.65 -24.83 -1.33
N VAL A 53 -2.89 -23.79 -0.94
CA VAL A 53 -1.43 -23.89 -0.87
C VAL A 53 -1.01 -24.82 0.26
N ALA A 54 -1.61 -24.70 1.44
CA ALA A 54 -1.33 -25.57 2.58
C ALA A 54 -1.65 -27.04 2.30
N SER A 55 -2.68 -27.31 1.50
CA SER A 55 -3.07 -28.66 1.07
C SER A 55 -2.37 -29.14 -0.21
N ALA A 56 -1.33 -28.43 -0.69
CA ALA A 56 -0.60 -28.72 -1.93
C ALA A 56 -1.46 -28.79 -3.20
N GLY A 57 -2.65 -28.16 -3.20
CA GLY A 57 -3.51 -28.02 -4.37
C GLY A 57 -3.13 -26.86 -5.29
N LEU A 58 -2.40 -25.86 -4.76
CA LEU A 58 -1.84 -24.73 -5.51
C LEU A 58 -0.41 -24.43 -5.06
N SER A 59 0.39 -23.80 -5.92
CA SER A 59 1.65 -23.21 -5.51
C SER A 59 1.43 -21.81 -4.91
N ALA A 60 2.39 -21.34 -4.10
CA ALA A 60 2.32 -19.98 -3.55
C ALA A 60 2.33 -18.88 -4.64
N VAL A 61 2.97 -19.15 -5.77
CA VAL A 61 3.07 -18.21 -6.90
C VAL A 61 1.70 -18.00 -7.56
N ASP A 62 0.85 -19.03 -7.57
CA ASP A 62 -0.50 -18.95 -8.16
C ASP A 62 -1.42 -17.96 -7.43
N ILE A 63 -1.09 -17.63 -6.18
CA ILE A 63 -1.88 -16.73 -5.33
C ILE A 63 -1.15 -15.42 -4.96
N ALA A 64 0.03 -15.19 -5.53
CA ALA A 64 0.87 -14.02 -5.26
C ALA A 64 1.03 -13.12 -6.50
N GLN A 65 0.58 -11.87 -6.41
CA GLN A 65 0.62 -10.91 -7.51
C GLN A 65 1.58 -9.74 -7.22
N PRO A 66 2.63 -9.50 -8.03
CA PRO A 66 3.55 -8.39 -7.81
C PRO A 66 2.85 -7.03 -7.80
N ILE A 67 2.98 -6.25 -6.72
CA ILE A 67 2.27 -4.97 -6.55
C ILE A 67 2.65 -3.97 -7.64
N ARG A 68 3.93 -3.96 -8.03
CA ARG A 68 4.45 -3.06 -9.08
C ARG A 68 3.82 -3.35 -10.44
N ALA A 69 3.45 -4.59 -10.74
CA ALA A 69 2.79 -4.93 -12.00
C ALA A 69 1.37 -4.36 -12.08
N ILE A 70 0.69 -4.19 -10.93
CA ILE A 70 -0.68 -3.66 -10.85
C ILE A 70 -0.72 -2.15 -11.17
N PHE A 71 0.32 -1.40 -10.78
CA PHE A 71 0.29 0.08 -10.84
C PHE A 71 1.43 0.72 -11.64
N GLY A 72 2.33 -0.06 -12.24
CA GLY A 72 3.58 0.43 -12.85
C GLY A 72 3.43 1.49 -13.94
N ALA A 73 2.28 1.57 -14.61
CA ALA A 73 2.00 2.58 -15.63
C ALA A 73 1.43 3.90 -15.09
N ARG A 74 1.18 4.02 -13.78
CA ARG A 74 0.54 5.21 -13.19
C ARG A 74 1.61 6.23 -12.73
N PRO A 75 1.69 7.43 -13.34
CA PRO A 75 2.77 8.38 -13.07
C PRO A 75 2.73 8.98 -11.65
N ASN A 76 1.55 9.04 -11.02
CA ASN A 76 1.36 9.58 -9.68
C ASN A 76 1.31 8.49 -8.59
N PHE A 77 1.88 7.31 -8.86
CA PHE A 77 1.82 6.16 -7.97
C PHE A 77 3.22 5.65 -7.65
N THR A 78 3.52 5.49 -6.38
CA THR A 78 4.80 4.94 -5.89
C THR A 78 4.54 3.73 -5.01
N VAL A 79 5.31 2.67 -5.22
CA VAL A 79 5.32 1.48 -4.34
C VAL A 79 6.64 1.44 -3.60
N ILE A 80 6.56 1.41 -2.26
CA ILE A 80 7.69 1.22 -1.35
C ILE A 80 7.56 -0.15 -0.70
N MET A 81 8.65 -0.91 -0.73
CA MET A 81 8.76 -2.16 0.01
C MET A 81 9.56 -1.88 1.27
N SER A 82 8.89 -1.73 2.41
CA SER A 82 9.50 -1.50 3.73
C SER A 82 8.46 -1.75 4.81
N ALA A 83 8.87 -2.32 5.95
CA ALA A 83 7.93 -2.51 7.06
C ALA A 83 7.67 -1.18 7.77
N VAL A 84 6.38 -0.84 7.94
CA VAL A 84 5.95 0.28 8.78
C VAL A 84 6.15 -0.09 10.23
N THR A 85 6.87 0.76 10.97
CA THR A 85 7.25 0.55 12.38
C THR A 85 6.46 1.43 13.33
N GLY A 86 5.81 2.49 12.83
CA GLY A 86 5.01 3.37 13.66
C GLY A 86 4.39 4.54 12.90
N PHE A 87 3.72 5.40 13.65
CA PHE A 87 3.04 6.59 13.14
C PHE A 87 3.34 7.78 14.05
N ASP A 88 3.81 8.88 13.46
CA ASP A 88 3.83 10.19 14.11
C ASP A 88 2.63 10.98 13.57
N LEU A 89 1.49 10.84 14.27
CA LEU A 89 0.24 11.50 13.87
C LEU A 89 0.31 13.03 14.00
N PRO A 90 0.88 13.62 15.06
CA PRO A 90 1.07 15.07 15.15
C PRO A 90 1.91 15.64 14.00
N GLY A 91 3.00 14.98 13.63
CA GLY A 91 3.85 15.39 12.50
C GLY A 91 3.35 14.92 11.13
N LYS A 92 2.26 14.15 11.08
CA LYS A 92 1.69 13.53 9.87
C LYS A 92 2.72 12.69 9.09
N ARG A 93 3.38 11.76 9.78
CA ARG A 93 4.40 10.87 9.19
C ARG A 93 4.12 9.39 9.48
N VAL A 94 4.37 8.56 8.47
CA VAL A 94 4.51 7.10 8.63
C VAL A 94 5.98 6.80 8.81
N LEU A 95 6.32 6.06 9.87
CA LEU A 95 7.69 5.60 10.15
C LEU A 95 7.85 4.19 9.59
N HIS A 96 8.98 3.93 8.94
CA HIS A 96 9.31 2.61 8.40
C HIS A 96 10.80 2.31 8.57
N GLU A 97 11.22 1.08 8.33
CA GLU A 97 12.60 0.60 8.58
C GLU A 97 13.70 1.42 7.90
N HIS A 98 13.36 2.19 6.87
CA HIS A 98 14.31 2.94 6.05
C HIS A 98 14.07 4.45 6.08
N GLY A 99 13.21 4.96 6.99
CA GLY A 99 12.95 6.39 7.13
C GLY A 99 11.51 6.73 7.45
N GLU A 100 11.05 7.85 6.91
CA GLU A 100 9.72 8.39 7.16
C GLU A 100 9.07 8.92 5.88
N LEU A 101 7.73 8.87 5.85
CA LEU A 101 6.90 9.41 4.78
C LEU A 101 5.90 10.39 5.36
N SER A 102 6.01 11.67 4.99
CA SER A 102 4.96 12.65 5.27
C SER A 102 3.69 12.32 4.47
N TYR A 103 2.53 12.75 4.95
CA TYR A 103 1.26 12.59 4.25
C TYR A 103 0.31 13.76 4.51
N ASP A 104 -0.58 14.00 3.56
CA ASP A 104 -1.78 14.82 3.77
C ASP A 104 -2.93 13.94 4.26
N TYR A 105 -3.03 12.72 3.71
CA TYR A 105 -4.01 11.71 4.09
C TYR A 105 -3.36 10.35 4.30
N LEU A 106 -3.79 9.65 5.35
CA LEU A 106 -3.31 8.32 5.70
C LEU A 106 -4.44 7.31 5.58
N ILE A 107 -4.18 6.22 4.86
CA ILE A 107 -5.04 5.04 4.79
C ILE A 107 -4.30 3.88 5.48
N VAL A 108 -4.87 3.35 6.56
CA VAL A 108 -4.32 2.19 7.27
C VAL A 108 -5.10 0.94 6.87
N ALA A 109 -4.45 0.07 6.10
CA ALA A 109 -4.98 -1.20 5.59
C ALA A 109 -3.99 -2.35 5.85
N ALA A 110 -3.34 -2.34 7.02
CA ALA A 110 -2.27 -3.28 7.41
C ALA A 110 -2.74 -4.74 7.61
N GLY A 111 -4.05 -4.99 7.56
CA GLY A 111 -4.64 -6.30 7.81
C GLY A 111 -4.73 -6.63 9.30
N GLY A 112 -4.79 -7.92 9.61
CA GLY A 112 -4.84 -8.44 10.97
C GLY A 112 -3.81 -9.55 11.18
N MET A 113 -3.57 -9.89 12.44
CA MET A 113 -2.76 -11.05 12.83
C MET A 113 -3.54 -11.89 13.83
N THR A 114 -3.27 -13.19 13.87
CA THR A 114 -3.87 -14.10 14.86
C THR A 114 -3.42 -13.71 16.26
N SER A 115 -4.38 -13.52 17.16
CA SER A 115 -4.12 -13.40 18.60
C SER A 115 -4.12 -14.80 19.20
N TYR A 116 -3.05 -15.15 19.92
CA TYR A 116 -2.92 -16.46 20.58
C TYR A 116 -3.35 -16.45 22.05
N PHE A 117 -3.93 -15.34 22.53
CA PHE A 117 -4.56 -15.14 23.84
C PHE A 117 -3.78 -15.52 25.13
N GLY A 118 -2.54 -16.01 25.02
CA GLY A 118 -1.69 -16.36 26.17
C GLY A 118 -1.95 -17.75 26.68
#